data_AF-A0A445BDU0-F1
#
_entry.id   AF-A0A445BDU0-F1
#
_cell.length_a   1.000
_cell.length_b   1.000
_cell.length_c   1.000
_cell.angle_alpha   90.00
_cell.angle_beta   90.00
_cell.angle_gamma   90.00
#
_symmetry.space_group_name_H-M   'P 1'
#
loop_
_entity.id
_entity.type
_entity.pdbx_description
1 polymer ?
#
loop_
_entity_poly.entity_id
_entity_poly.type
_entity_poly.pdbx_seq_one_letter_code
_entity_poly.pdbx_strand_id
1 'polypeptide(L)'
;MVLPSSLSAVQVDNVTFPATAKPPGSDKTFFLGGAGVRGLQIDDKFVKFTAIAVYLQDNAVPSLAVKWNGKTPSELTESVDFFRDIVTGPFEKFMQVTMILPLTGQQYSQKVSENCVAIWKHLGIYTDQEANAIDKFLSVFKDQNFPPDSSILFTLLPNGSLVIGFSKDGSIPEAGTAVIENKLLSEAVLESMIGKHGVSPAAKQSLATRLYELFKQSGHDDTADKKLHDSDTDNGLHHTKSGNSVAEDAAEKLS
;
A
#
# COMPACT_ATOMS: atom_id res chain seq x y z
N MET A 1 -12.09 14.41 12.42
CA MET A 1 -11.70 14.60 11.01
C MET A 1 -12.79 13.97 10.16
N VAL A 2 -13.47 14.73 9.31
CA VAL A 2 -14.51 14.19 8.42
C VAL A 2 -13.79 13.47 7.28
N LEU A 3 -14.14 12.20 7.04
CA LEU A 3 -13.54 11.43 5.95
C LEU A 3 -13.88 12.12 4.62
N PRO A 4 -12.89 12.39 3.76
CA PRO A 4 -13.16 12.96 2.44
C PRO A 4 -14.19 12.13 1.67
N SER A 5 -15.07 12.80 0.92
CA SER A 5 -16.17 12.18 0.15
C SER A 5 -15.71 11.19 -0.94
N SER A 6 -14.40 11.13 -1.22
CA SER A 6 -13.77 10.16 -2.13
C SER A 6 -13.46 8.81 -1.48
N LEU A 7 -13.51 8.67 -0.15
CA LEU A 7 -13.23 7.42 0.54
C LEU A 7 -14.45 6.51 0.57
N SER A 8 -14.58 5.71 -0.48
CA SER A 8 -15.56 4.63 -0.59
C SER A 8 -14.96 3.26 -0.27
N ALA A 9 -15.84 2.30 0.06
CA ALA A 9 -15.50 0.89 0.05
C ALA A 9 -15.11 0.45 -1.38
N VAL A 10 -14.24 -0.55 -1.49
CA VAL A 10 -13.81 -1.12 -2.78
C VAL A 10 -14.16 -2.59 -2.83
N GLN A 11 -14.88 -3.00 -3.86
CA GLN A 11 -15.13 -4.40 -4.17
C GLN A 11 -14.00 -4.94 -5.04
N VAL A 12 -13.39 -6.05 -4.61
CA VAL A 12 -12.35 -6.77 -5.32
C VAL A 12 -12.79 -8.22 -5.42
N ASP A 13 -13.18 -8.64 -6.62
CA ASP A 13 -13.81 -9.95 -6.81
C ASP A 13 -15.11 -10.08 -5.97
N ASN A 14 -15.26 -11.14 -5.19
CA ASN A 14 -16.36 -11.32 -4.24
C ASN A 14 -16.15 -10.63 -2.87
N VAL A 15 -15.01 -9.96 -2.64
CA VAL A 15 -14.65 -9.35 -1.35
C VAL A 15 -14.93 -7.85 -1.35
N THR A 16 -15.56 -7.33 -0.31
CA THR A 16 -15.74 -5.89 -0.10
C THR A 16 -14.87 -5.38 1.03
N PHE A 17 -13.97 -4.44 0.73
CA PHE A 17 -13.14 -3.78 1.72
C PHE A 17 -13.77 -2.44 2.13
N PRO A 18 -14.07 -2.20 3.42
CA PRO A 18 -14.66 -0.95 3.88
C PRO A 18 -13.74 0.25 3.64
N ALA A 19 -14.32 1.46 3.61
CA ALA A 19 -13.56 2.70 3.44
C ALA A 19 -12.56 2.95 4.59
N THR A 20 -12.84 2.40 5.77
CA THR A 20 -11.97 2.51 6.94
C THR A 20 -11.85 1.18 7.68
N ALA A 21 -10.76 1.05 8.43
CA ALA A 21 -10.48 -0.11 9.26
C ALA A 21 -9.78 0.29 10.56
N LYS A 22 -9.97 -0.49 11.62
CA LYS A 22 -9.20 -0.40 12.87
C LYS A 22 -8.35 -1.66 13.00
N PRO A 23 -7.03 -1.59 12.78
CA PRO A 23 -6.21 -2.79 12.70
C PRO A 23 -5.78 -3.31 14.08
N PRO A 24 -5.48 -4.61 14.20
CA PRO A 24 -4.90 -5.15 15.42
C PRO A 24 -3.55 -4.49 15.70
N GLY A 25 -3.31 -4.15 16.97
CA GLY A 25 -2.06 -3.52 17.40
C GLY A 25 -1.98 -2.00 17.21
N SER A 26 -3.08 -1.36 16.79
CA SER A 26 -3.21 0.10 16.76
C SER A 26 -4.55 0.53 17.38
N ASP A 27 -4.58 1.69 18.00
CA ASP A 27 -5.81 2.35 18.46
C ASP A 27 -6.41 3.30 17.41
N LYS A 28 -5.69 3.52 16.30
CA LYS A 28 -6.05 4.46 15.25
C LYS A 28 -7.03 3.87 14.23
N THR A 29 -7.72 4.76 13.51
CA THR A 29 -8.53 4.42 12.34
C THR A 29 -7.77 4.74 11.07
N PHE A 30 -7.79 3.81 10.12
CA PHE A 30 -7.07 3.89 8.85
C PHE A 30 -8.07 4.03 7.72
N PHE A 31 -7.67 4.70 6.63
CA PHE A 31 -8.47 4.78 5.42
C PHE A 31 -7.98 3.77 4.38
N LEU A 32 -8.90 3.30 3.54
CA LEU A 32 -8.58 2.41 2.43
C LEU A 32 -7.85 3.20 1.33
N GLY A 33 -6.53 3.05 1.30
CA GLY A 33 -5.66 3.64 0.30
C GLY A 33 -5.88 3.01 -1.07
N GLY A 34 -5.99 1.69 -1.14
CA GLY A 34 -6.34 0.99 -2.37
C GLY A 34 -6.50 -0.50 -2.17
N ALA A 35 -7.11 -1.17 -3.15
CA ALA A 35 -7.29 -2.61 -3.14
C ALA A 35 -7.17 -3.21 -4.55
N GLY A 36 -6.80 -4.48 -4.63
CA GLY A 36 -6.67 -5.20 -5.89
C GLY A 36 -6.41 -6.69 -5.72
N VAL A 37 -6.61 -7.45 -6.80
CA VAL A 37 -6.38 -8.90 -6.83
C VAL A 37 -4.89 -9.21 -6.95
N ARG A 38 -4.48 -10.33 -6.36
CA ARG A 38 -3.25 -11.04 -6.67
C ARG A 38 -3.59 -12.37 -7.31
N GLY A 39 -2.99 -12.65 -8.46
CA GLY A 39 -3.22 -13.86 -9.24
C GLY A 39 -1.96 -14.34 -9.95
N LEU A 40 -2.07 -15.46 -10.66
CA LEU A 40 -1.02 -16.03 -11.51
C LEU A 40 -1.61 -16.43 -12.86
N GLN A 41 -0.78 -16.36 -13.90
CA GLN A 41 -1.12 -16.92 -15.20
C GLN A 41 -0.91 -18.44 -15.14
N ILE A 42 -1.97 -19.22 -15.36
CA ILE A 42 -1.96 -20.68 -15.39
C ILE A 42 -2.77 -21.10 -16.62
N ASP A 43 -2.16 -21.86 -17.54
CA ASP A 43 -2.80 -22.36 -18.76
C ASP A 43 -3.58 -21.28 -19.53
N ASP A 44 -2.90 -20.16 -19.83
CA ASP A 44 -3.45 -18.98 -20.51
C ASP A 44 -4.62 -18.28 -19.81
N LYS A 45 -4.88 -18.59 -18.53
CA LYS A 45 -5.88 -17.92 -17.70
C LYS A 45 -5.25 -17.23 -16.50
N PHE A 46 -5.73 -16.02 -16.20
CA PHE A 46 -5.35 -15.33 -14.98
C PHE A 46 -6.19 -15.84 -13.80
N VAL A 47 -5.59 -16.70 -12.98
CA VAL A 47 -6.23 -17.30 -11.79
C VAL A 47 -5.97 -16.40 -10.59
N LYS A 48 -7.04 -15.90 -9.97
CA LYS A 48 -6.99 -15.03 -8.79
C LYS A 48 -6.89 -15.89 -7.53
N PHE A 49 -5.94 -15.57 -6.65
CA PHE A 49 -5.74 -16.30 -5.39
C PHE A 49 -6.21 -15.50 -4.18
N THR A 50 -5.92 -14.19 -4.17
CA THR A 50 -6.26 -13.33 -3.04
C THR A 50 -6.74 -11.96 -3.50
N ALA A 51 -7.58 -11.34 -2.68
CA ALA A 51 -7.91 -9.92 -2.74
C ALA A 51 -7.09 -9.21 -1.66
N ILE A 52 -6.41 -8.12 -2.01
CA ILE A 52 -5.52 -7.39 -1.12
C ILE A 52 -6.06 -5.97 -0.94
N ALA A 53 -6.20 -5.52 0.30
CA ALA A 53 -6.43 -4.12 0.64
C ALA A 53 -5.24 -3.56 1.40
N VAL A 54 -4.87 -2.32 1.07
CA VAL A 54 -3.84 -1.53 1.74
C VAL A 54 -4.51 -0.30 2.34
N TYR A 55 -4.51 -0.25 3.66
CA TYR A 55 -5.00 0.86 4.45
C TYR A 55 -3.82 1.66 5.01
N LEU A 56 -3.98 2.97 5.07
CA LEU A 56 -2.96 3.91 5.54
C LEU A 56 -3.51 4.74 6.70
N GLN A 57 -2.65 5.10 7.64
CA GLN A 57 -2.98 6.07 8.68
C GLN A 57 -3.31 7.43 8.05
N ASP A 58 -4.20 8.20 8.68
CA ASP A 58 -4.65 9.53 8.23
C ASP A 58 -3.52 10.49 7.84
N ASN A 59 -2.46 10.58 8.65
CA ASN A 59 -1.30 11.43 8.42
C ASN A 59 -0.45 11.03 7.20
N ALA A 60 -0.72 9.89 6.56
CA ALA A 60 -0.08 9.51 5.30
C ALA A 60 -0.36 10.51 4.18
N VAL A 61 -1.58 11.08 4.12
CA VAL A 61 -1.96 12.03 3.07
C VAL A 61 -1.10 13.30 3.11
N PRO A 62 -1.06 14.08 4.21
CA PRO A 62 -0.21 15.26 4.28
C PRO A 62 1.28 14.91 4.17
N SER A 63 1.72 13.75 4.69
CA SER A 63 3.12 13.33 4.58
C SER A 63 3.54 13.08 3.13
N LEU A 64 2.70 12.44 2.32
CA LEU A 64 3.00 12.13 0.92
C LEU A 64 2.77 13.34 0.00
N ALA A 65 1.80 14.19 0.32
CA ALA A 65 1.46 15.37 -0.48
C ALA A 65 2.64 16.34 -0.67
N VAL A 66 3.58 16.40 0.28
CA VAL A 66 4.79 17.25 0.19
C VAL A 66 5.56 17.01 -1.11
N LYS A 67 5.63 15.77 -1.57
CA LYS A 67 6.39 15.37 -2.77
C LYS A 67 5.51 14.99 -3.95
N TRP A 68 4.32 14.43 -3.67
CA TRP A 68 3.51 13.74 -4.66
C TRP A 68 2.26 14.51 -5.09
N ASN A 69 1.93 15.62 -4.44
CA ASN A 69 0.81 16.47 -4.88
C ASN A 69 1.08 17.04 -6.28
N GLY A 70 0.02 17.12 -7.10
CA GLY A 70 0.09 17.57 -8.49
C GLY A 70 0.50 16.48 -9.51
N LYS A 71 0.94 15.30 -9.07
CA LYS A 71 1.19 14.15 -9.95
C LYS A 71 -0.10 13.46 -10.35
N THR A 72 -0.18 13.03 -11.61
CA THR A 72 -1.33 12.29 -12.13
C THR A 72 -1.35 10.84 -11.63
N PRO A 73 -2.51 10.15 -11.63
CA PRO A 73 -2.58 8.73 -11.28
C PRO A 73 -1.62 7.84 -12.08
N SER A 74 -1.38 8.14 -13.37
CA SER A 74 -0.45 7.37 -14.21
C SER A 74 1.00 7.55 -13.75
N GLU A 75 1.43 8.80 -13.54
CA GLU A 75 2.78 9.09 -13.02
C GLU A 75 3.01 8.43 -11.65
N LEU A 76 2.01 8.44 -10.78
CA LEU A 76 2.08 7.78 -9.47
C LEU A 76 2.14 6.25 -9.60
N THR A 77 1.36 5.66 -10.52
CA THR A 77 1.34 4.19 -10.73
C THR A 77 2.68 3.66 -11.24
N GLU A 78 3.37 4.44 -12.07
CA GLU A 78 4.67 4.08 -12.66
C GLU A 78 5.86 4.42 -11.74
N SER A 79 5.66 5.28 -10.74
CA SER A 79 6.73 5.74 -9.85
C SER A 79 7.08 4.70 -8.78
N VAL A 80 8.27 4.11 -8.90
CA VAL A 80 8.84 3.24 -7.85
C VAL A 80 9.03 4.03 -6.54
N ASP A 81 9.50 5.27 -6.64
CA ASP A 81 9.75 6.13 -5.47
C ASP A 81 8.47 6.46 -4.71
N PHE A 82 7.34 6.65 -5.39
CA PHE A 82 6.05 6.87 -4.74
C PHE A 82 5.65 5.72 -3.85
N PHE A 83 5.71 4.49 -4.37
CA PHE A 83 5.41 3.31 -3.56
C PHE A 83 6.45 3.07 -2.48
N ARG A 84 7.72 3.43 -2.71
CA ARG A 84 8.74 3.37 -1.67
C ARG A 84 8.42 4.32 -0.52
N ASP A 85 8.02 5.55 -0.81
CA ASP A 85 7.60 6.53 0.22
C ASP A 85 6.34 6.06 0.97
N ILE A 86 5.43 5.33 0.31
CA ILE A 86 4.31 4.65 1.00
C ILE A 86 4.84 3.56 1.94
N VAL A 87 5.75 2.71 1.49
CA VAL A 87 6.28 1.58 2.29
C VAL A 87 7.03 2.09 3.51
N THR A 88 7.96 3.04 3.34
CA THR A 88 8.88 3.49 4.39
C THR A 88 8.41 4.74 5.12
N GLY A 89 7.29 5.34 4.70
CA GLY A 89 6.79 6.60 5.25
C GLY A 89 6.50 6.54 6.77
N PRO A 90 6.57 7.67 7.49
CA PRO A 90 6.47 7.74 8.95
C PRO A 90 5.03 7.68 9.46
N PHE A 91 4.29 6.69 8.99
CA PHE A 91 2.89 6.45 9.31
C PHE A 91 2.62 4.95 9.33
N GLU A 92 1.60 4.54 10.07
CA GLU A 92 1.24 3.12 10.13
C GLU A 92 0.57 2.66 8.83
N LYS A 93 0.70 1.37 8.54
CA LYS A 93 0.01 0.72 7.42
C LYS A 93 -0.68 -0.54 7.91
N PHE A 94 -1.78 -0.86 7.26
CA PHE A 94 -2.51 -2.08 7.52
C PHE A 94 -2.85 -2.77 6.21
N MET A 95 -2.56 -4.06 6.11
CA MET A 95 -2.92 -4.86 4.94
C MET A 95 -3.84 -6.00 5.34
N GLN A 96 -4.92 -6.14 4.58
CA GLN A 96 -5.83 -7.27 4.68
C GLN A 96 -5.74 -8.08 3.39
N VAL A 97 -5.30 -9.32 3.51
CA VAL A 97 -5.23 -10.28 2.40
C VAL A 97 -6.32 -11.30 2.61
N THR A 98 -7.35 -11.28 1.77
CA THR A 98 -8.50 -12.20 1.82
C THR A 98 -8.39 -13.26 0.74
N MET A 99 -8.63 -14.52 1.10
CA MET A 99 -8.47 -15.65 0.19
C MET A 99 -9.68 -15.74 -0.75
N ILE A 100 -9.41 -15.77 -2.06
CA ILE A 100 -10.39 -16.13 -3.10
C ILE A 100 -10.32 -17.65 -3.32
N LEU A 101 -9.10 -18.18 -3.37
CA LEU A 101 -8.82 -19.61 -3.41
C LEU A 101 -8.11 -20.04 -2.12
N PRO A 102 -8.28 -21.30 -1.69
CA PRO A 102 -7.65 -21.79 -0.49
C PRO A 102 -6.12 -21.80 -0.60
N LEU A 103 -5.44 -21.44 0.48
CA LEU A 103 -3.99 -21.51 0.64
C LEU A 103 -3.63 -22.04 2.02
N THR A 104 -2.60 -22.88 2.11
CA THR A 104 -2.03 -23.19 3.42
C THR A 104 -1.16 -22.03 3.89
N GLY A 105 -0.99 -21.89 5.20
CA GLY A 105 -0.09 -20.88 5.76
C GLY A 105 1.33 -21.05 5.26
N GLN A 106 1.80 -22.30 5.10
CA GLN A 106 3.10 -22.60 4.53
C GLN A 106 3.24 -22.10 3.08
N GLN A 107 2.25 -22.36 2.20
CA GLN A 107 2.28 -21.88 0.81
C GLN A 107 2.36 -20.36 0.75
N TYR A 108 1.58 -19.68 1.59
CA TYR A 108 1.59 -18.23 1.67
C TYR A 108 2.92 -17.69 2.20
N SER A 109 3.35 -18.17 3.36
CA SER A 109 4.49 -17.62 4.08
C SER A 109 5.83 -17.90 3.39
N GLN A 110 5.98 -19.08 2.79
CA GLN A 110 7.17 -19.42 2.00
C GLN A 110 7.35 -18.43 0.85
N LYS A 111 6.28 -18.15 0.09
CA LYS A 111 6.39 -17.25 -1.06
C LYS A 111 6.79 -15.83 -0.65
N VAL A 112 6.26 -15.33 0.47
CA VAL A 112 6.65 -14.02 1.01
C VAL A 112 8.10 -14.05 1.48
N SER A 113 8.50 -15.06 2.23
CA SER A 113 9.85 -15.18 2.80
C SER A 113 10.95 -15.33 1.74
N GLU A 114 10.73 -16.14 0.70
CA GLU A 114 11.69 -16.36 -0.40
C GLU A 114 12.06 -15.04 -1.08
N ASN A 115 11.06 -14.21 -1.39
CA ASN A 115 11.26 -12.92 -2.02
C ASN A 115 12.05 -11.98 -1.09
N CYS A 116 11.73 -11.95 0.20
CA CYS A 116 12.43 -11.09 1.17
C CYS A 116 13.92 -11.49 1.30
N VAL A 117 14.19 -12.78 1.52
CA VAL A 117 15.55 -13.31 1.73
C VAL A 117 16.42 -13.12 0.49
N ALA A 118 15.88 -13.34 -0.71
CA ALA A 118 16.63 -13.16 -1.95
C ALA A 118 17.10 -11.70 -2.11
N ILE A 119 16.20 -10.74 -1.89
CA ILE A 119 16.50 -9.31 -1.99
C ILE A 119 17.53 -8.89 -0.93
N TRP A 120 17.34 -9.30 0.32
CA TRP A 120 18.24 -8.91 1.40
C TRP A 120 19.65 -9.49 1.25
N LYS A 121 19.77 -10.73 0.75
CA LYS A 121 21.07 -11.31 0.42
C LYS A 121 21.74 -10.57 -0.73
N HIS A 122 21.00 -10.23 -1.77
CA HIS A 122 21.53 -9.46 -2.90
C HIS A 122 22.03 -8.07 -2.47
N LEU A 123 21.32 -7.41 -1.56
CA LEU A 123 21.68 -6.10 -1.02
C LEU A 123 22.74 -6.17 0.10
N GLY A 124 23.15 -7.36 0.54
CA GLY A 124 24.12 -7.54 1.63
C GLY A 124 23.61 -7.11 3.00
N ILE A 125 22.29 -7.10 3.21
CA ILE A 125 21.63 -6.67 4.47
C ILE A 125 20.95 -7.81 5.22
N TYR A 126 21.14 -9.07 4.78
CA TYR A 126 20.59 -10.24 5.44
C TYR A 126 21.48 -10.69 6.60
N THR A 127 21.11 -10.34 7.84
CA THR A 127 21.82 -10.72 9.05
C THR A 127 21.07 -11.82 9.83
N ASP A 128 21.64 -12.25 10.96
CA ASP A 128 20.98 -13.18 11.88
C ASP A 128 19.66 -12.61 12.44
N GLN A 129 19.52 -11.28 12.52
CA GLN A 129 18.27 -10.66 12.96
C GLN A 129 17.15 -10.90 11.93
N GLU A 130 17.45 -10.72 10.65
CA GLU A 130 16.50 -10.98 9.55
C GLU A 130 16.20 -12.48 9.43
N ALA A 131 17.21 -13.34 9.61
CA ALA A 131 17.01 -14.79 9.60
C ALA A 131 16.05 -15.24 10.72
N ASN A 132 16.27 -14.78 11.96
CA ASN A 132 15.39 -15.07 13.09
C ASN A 132 13.97 -14.51 12.88
N ALA A 133 13.84 -13.32 12.27
CA ALA A 133 12.55 -12.74 11.93
C ALA A 133 11.80 -13.58 10.89
N ILE A 134 12.51 -14.11 9.88
CA ILE A 134 11.94 -15.02 8.87
C ILE A 134 11.51 -16.35 9.51
N ASP A 135 12.32 -16.94 10.37
CA ASP A 135 11.95 -18.18 11.07
C ASP A 135 10.72 -17.98 11.95
N LYS A 136 10.65 -16.85 12.68
CA LYS A 136 9.48 -16.47 13.46
C LYS A 136 8.26 -16.29 12.55
N PHE A 137 8.41 -15.59 11.43
CA PHE A 137 7.35 -15.41 10.45
C PHE A 137 6.83 -16.76 9.97
N LEU A 138 7.70 -17.65 9.48
CA LEU A 138 7.30 -18.99 9.03
C LEU A 138 6.61 -19.80 10.14
N SER A 139 7.08 -19.71 11.39
CA SER A 139 6.46 -20.43 12.51
C SER A 139 5.03 -19.98 12.80
N VAL A 140 4.73 -18.67 12.67
CA VAL A 140 3.39 -18.10 12.87
C VAL A 140 2.37 -18.66 11.86
N PHE A 141 2.82 -19.01 10.66
CA PHE A 141 1.98 -19.56 9.59
C PHE A 141 1.96 -21.09 9.52
N LYS A 142 2.83 -21.79 10.24
CA LYS A 142 3.09 -23.23 10.07
C LYS A 142 1.83 -24.10 10.13
N ASP A 143 0.98 -23.85 11.14
CA ASP A 143 -0.23 -24.65 11.40
C ASP A 143 -1.51 -23.96 10.90
N GLN A 144 -1.39 -22.94 10.05
CA GLN A 144 -2.53 -22.19 9.53
C GLN A 144 -3.02 -22.77 8.20
N ASN A 145 -4.33 -22.71 8.00
CA ASN A 145 -4.97 -22.98 6.72
C ASN A 145 -6.01 -21.91 6.44
N PHE A 146 -5.99 -21.37 5.22
CA PHE A 146 -6.82 -20.24 4.82
C PHE A 146 -7.82 -20.70 3.76
N PRO A 147 -9.05 -21.10 4.15
CA PRO A 147 -10.12 -21.32 3.19
C PRO A 147 -10.50 -19.99 2.50
N PRO A 148 -11.30 -20.03 1.42
CA PRO A 148 -11.92 -18.83 0.88
C PRO A 148 -12.58 -17.98 1.98
N ASP A 149 -12.57 -16.66 1.78
CA ASP A 149 -13.10 -15.62 2.68
C ASP A 149 -12.36 -15.42 4.01
N SER A 150 -11.43 -16.31 4.38
CA SER A 150 -10.50 -16.04 5.49
C SER A 150 -9.54 -14.90 5.14
N SER A 151 -8.97 -14.24 6.16
CA SER A 151 -8.00 -13.17 5.97
C SER A 151 -6.73 -13.34 6.80
N ILE A 152 -5.62 -12.89 6.20
CA ILE A 152 -4.37 -12.59 6.88
C ILE A 152 -4.27 -11.09 7.02
N LEU A 153 -3.87 -10.64 8.21
CA LEU A 153 -3.87 -9.24 8.61
C LEU A 153 -2.45 -8.85 9.02
N PHE A 154 -1.96 -7.72 8.49
CA PHE A 154 -0.63 -7.20 8.78
C PHE A 154 -0.71 -5.74 9.19
N THR A 155 -0.20 -5.39 10.37
CA THR A 155 -0.07 -3.99 10.80
C THR A 155 1.40 -3.64 10.92
N LEU A 156 1.85 -2.64 10.15
CA LEU A 156 3.20 -2.09 10.19
C LEU A 156 3.20 -0.93 11.19
N LEU A 157 3.88 -1.12 12.32
CA LEU A 157 3.97 -0.12 13.38
C LEU A 157 5.17 0.83 13.19
N PRO A 158 5.14 2.06 13.75
CA PRO A 158 6.19 3.05 13.53
C PRO A 158 7.55 2.64 14.10
N ASN A 159 7.55 1.76 15.11
CA ASN A 159 8.77 1.20 15.69
C ASN A 159 9.41 0.09 14.82
N GLY A 160 8.88 -0.17 13.62
CA GLY A 160 9.35 -1.21 12.71
C GLY A 160 8.80 -2.62 13.01
N SER A 161 7.88 -2.76 13.96
CA SER A 161 7.27 -4.06 14.24
C SER A 161 6.20 -4.43 13.20
N LEU A 162 6.05 -5.72 12.97
CA LEU A 162 4.97 -6.32 12.17
C LEU A 162 4.02 -7.08 13.10
N VAL A 163 2.79 -6.60 13.23
CA VAL A 163 1.70 -7.32 13.90
C VAL A 163 1.01 -8.20 12.86
N ILE A 164 0.83 -9.48 13.19
CA ILE A 164 0.17 -10.47 12.33
C ILE A 164 -1.12 -10.90 13.01
N GLY A 165 -2.24 -10.90 12.29
CA GLY A 165 -3.52 -11.44 12.74
C GLY A 165 -4.13 -12.34 11.69
N PHE A 166 -5.05 -13.21 12.13
CA PHE A 166 -5.82 -14.10 11.26
C PHE A 166 -7.30 -13.96 11.53
N SER A 167 -8.09 -14.08 10.47
CA SER A 167 -9.55 -14.07 10.53
C SER A 167 -10.13 -15.19 9.68
N LYS A 168 -11.25 -15.77 10.11
CA LYS A 168 -11.92 -16.86 9.40
C LYS A 168 -12.94 -16.37 8.38
N ASP A 169 -13.37 -15.12 8.49
CA ASP A 169 -14.53 -14.57 7.76
C ASP A 169 -14.28 -13.15 7.21
N GLY A 170 -13.05 -12.65 7.32
CA GLY A 170 -12.67 -11.31 6.87
C GLY A 170 -12.97 -10.19 7.87
N SER A 171 -13.54 -10.50 9.04
CA SER A 171 -13.59 -9.55 10.16
C SER A 171 -12.19 -9.23 10.68
N ILE A 172 -12.01 -8.03 11.24
CA ILE A 172 -10.75 -7.61 11.84
C ILE A 172 -10.82 -7.86 13.35
N PRO A 173 -10.00 -8.77 13.92
CA PRO A 173 -9.96 -9.03 15.35
C PRO A 173 -9.33 -7.85 16.10
N GLU A 174 -9.70 -7.70 17.37
CA GLU A 174 -9.17 -6.62 18.23
C GLU A 174 -7.66 -6.78 18.50
N ALA A 175 -7.20 -8.03 18.65
CA ALA A 175 -5.80 -8.35 18.96
C ALA A 175 -5.13 -9.12 17.82
N GLY A 176 -3.82 -8.86 17.65
CA GLY A 176 -2.97 -9.64 16.76
C GLY A 176 -2.65 -11.01 17.35
N THR A 177 -2.35 -11.97 16.48
CA THR A 177 -1.86 -13.31 16.83
C THR A 177 -0.38 -13.30 17.22
N ALA A 178 0.43 -12.47 16.56
CA ALA A 178 1.87 -12.39 16.83
C ALA A 178 2.42 -11.00 16.52
N VAL A 179 3.57 -10.67 17.12
CA VAL A 179 4.35 -9.46 16.81
C VAL A 179 5.79 -9.87 16.49
N ILE A 180 6.33 -9.36 15.37
CA ILE A 180 7.72 -9.57 14.96
C ILE A 180 8.41 -8.22 14.90
N GLU A 181 9.40 -8.02 15.77
CA GLU A 181 10.19 -6.79 15.87
C GLU A 181 11.33 -6.82 14.85
N ASN A 182 11.02 -6.55 13.58
CA ASN A 182 12.02 -6.42 12.54
C ASN A 182 11.52 -5.50 11.43
N LYS A 183 12.14 -4.32 11.32
CA LYS A 183 11.74 -3.26 10.37
C LYS A 183 11.82 -3.73 8.92
N LEU A 184 12.89 -4.45 8.56
CA LEU A 184 13.08 -4.92 7.19
C LEU A 184 11.96 -5.89 6.78
N LEU A 185 11.63 -6.86 7.63
CA LEU A 185 10.52 -7.78 7.40
C LEU A 185 9.18 -7.02 7.30
N SER A 186 8.94 -6.10 8.23
CA SER A 186 7.72 -5.29 8.28
C SER A 186 7.49 -4.55 6.95
N GLU A 187 8.52 -3.85 6.46
CA GLU A 187 8.47 -3.14 5.17
C GLU A 187 8.42 -4.10 3.97
N ALA A 188 9.14 -5.22 4.02
CA ALA A 188 9.19 -6.17 2.92
C ALA A 188 7.85 -6.87 2.65
N VAL A 189 7.01 -7.07 3.68
CA VAL A 189 5.65 -7.59 3.48
C VAL A 189 4.83 -6.64 2.61
N LEU A 190 4.84 -5.33 2.87
CA LEU A 190 4.14 -4.36 2.04
C LEU A 190 4.80 -4.17 0.67
N GLU A 191 6.13 -4.10 0.61
CA GLU A 191 6.90 -4.03 -0.65
C GLU A 191 6.57 -5.23 -1.56
N SER A 192 6.36 -6.43 -1.00
CA SER A 192 5.97 -7.60 -1.78
C SER A 192 4.60 -7.45 -2.47
N MET A 193 3.73 -6.57 -1.98
CA MET A 193 2.41 -6.30 -2.54
C MET A 193 2.44 -5.16 -3.55
N ILE A 194 3.05 -4.03 -3.20
CA ILE A 194 2.93 -2.75 -3.94
C ILE A 194 4.28 -2.17 -4.43
N GLY A 195 5.40 -2.81 -4.13
CA GLY A 195 6.73 -2.37 -4.53
C GLY A 195 6.97 -2.46 -6.04
N LYS A 196 8.24 -2.29 -6.45
CA LYS A 196 8.63 -2.41 -7.87
C LYS A 196 8.23 -3.76 -8.46
N HIS A 197 8.46 -4.83 -7.71
CA HIS A 197 8.13 -6.22 -8.07
C HIS A 197 6.89 -6.73 -7.31
N GLY A 198 6.01 -5.80 -6.89
CA GLY A 198 4.81 -6.12 -6.12
C GLY A 198 3.85 -7.05 -6.86
N VAL A 199 3.23 -7.98 -6.15
CA VAL A 199 2.36 -9.02 -6.73
C VAL A 199 0.95 -8.54 -7.10
N SER A 200 0.58 -7.29 -6.79
CA SER A 200 -0.74 -6.73 -7.10
C SER A 200 -0.64 -5.38 -7.81
N PRO A 201 -0.45 -5.39 -9.15
CA PRO A 201 -0.51 -4.17 -9.97
C PRO A 201 -1.85 -3.42 -9.81
N ALA A 202 -2.95 -4.14 -9.62
CA ALA A 202 -4.27 -3.56 -9.39
C ALA A 202 -4.33 -2.76 -8.07
N ALA A 203 -3.71 -3.25 -7.00
CA ALA A 203 -3.63 -2.50 -5.74
C ALA A 203 -2.78 -1.23 -5.88
N LYS A 204 -1.68 -1.29 -6.66
CA LYS A 204 -0.85 -0.11 -6.98
C LYS A 204 -1.64 0.97 -7.70
N GLN A 205 -2.35 0.59 -8.77
CA GLN A 205 -3.19 1.52 -9.54
C GLN A 205 -4.31 2.12 -8.67
N SER A 206 -4.94 1.30 -7.83
CA SER A 206 -5.97 1.73 -6.89
C SER A 206 -5.42 2.76 -5.89
N LEU A 207 -4.26 2.48 -5.29
CA LEU A 207 -3.55 3.41 -4.39
C LEU A 207 -3.23 4.74 -5.06
N ALA A 208 -2.60 4.70 -6.24
CA ALA A 208 -2.22 5.90 -6.99
C ALA A 208 -3.44 6.78 -7.32
N THR A 209 -4.53 6.16 -7.79
CA THR A 209 -5.76 6.88 -8.16
C THR A 209 -6.43 7.52 -6.95
N ARG A 210 -6.52 6.79 -5.83
CA ARG A 210 -7.20 7.29 -4.63
C ARG A 210 -6.38 8.35 -3.90
N LEU A 211 -5.07 8.16 -3.78
CA LEU A 211 -4.18 9.16 -3.18
C LEU A 211 -4.13 10.44 -4.01
N TYR A 212 -4.17 10.35 -5.34
CA TYR A 212 -4.32 11.54 -6.20
C TYR A 212 -5.55 12.38 -5.85
N GLU A 213 -6.71 11.76 -5.68
CA GLU A 213 -7.94 12.49 -5.31
C GLU A 213 -7.86 13.08 -3.89
N LEU A 214 -7.20 12.38 -2.97
CA LEU A 214 -6.99 12.88 -1.60
C LEU A 214 -6.04 14.10 -1.59
N PHE A 215 -4.97 14.08 -2.39
CA PHE A 215 -4.04 15.21 -2.50
C PHE A 215 -4.73 16.48 -3.02
N LYS A 216 -5.62 16.34 -4.01
CA LYS A 216 -6.41 17.46 -4.55
C LYS A 216 -7.32 18.12 -3.51
N GLN A 217 -7.87 17.33 -2.61
CA GLN A 217 -8.76 17.82 -1.56
C GLN A 217 -7.98 18.49 -0.44
N SER A 218 -6.81 17.97 -0.06
CA SER A 218 -5.92 18.63 0.91
C SER A 218 -5.39 19.99 0.45
N GLY A 219 -5.37 20.27 -0.86
CA GLY A 219 -5.00 21.57 -1.40
C GLY A 219 -6.12 22.63 -1.37
N HIS A 220 -7.37 22.26 -1.07
CA HIS A 220 -8.51 23.18 -1.04
C HIS A 220 -8.80 23.75 0.36
N ASP A 221 -8.44 23.03 1.42
CA ASP A 221 -8.71 23.48 2.82
C ASP A 221 -7.84 24.69 3.24
N ASP A 222 -6.70 24.94 2.59
CA ASP A 222 -5.83 26.10 2.89
C ASP A 222 -6.30 27.43 2.27
N THR A 223 -7.37 27.43 1.45
CA THR A 223 -7.85 28.66 0.77
C THR A 223 -9.08 29.30 1.41
N ALA A 224 -9.70 28.66 2.41
CA ALA A 224 -10.88 29.20 3.09
C ALA A 224 -10.56 30.34 4.09
N ASP A 225 -9.32 30.42 4.60
CA ASP A 225 -8.92 31.41 5.61
C ASP A 225 -8.22 32.68 5.06
N LYS A 226 -8.22 32.89 3.73
CA LYS A 226 -7.60 34.08 3.10
C LYS A 226 -8.54 35.00 2.32
N LYS A 227 -9.86 34.86 2.47
CA LYS A 227 -10.81 35.85 1.93
C LYS A 227 -11.32 36.78 3.04
N LEU A 228 -10.45 37.67 3.52
CA LEU A 228 -10.82 38.88 4.28
C LEU A 228 -9.68 39.91 4.25
N HIS A 229 -9.14 40.20 3.07
CA HIS A 229 -8.59 41.52 2.76
C HIS A 229 -8.43 41.66 1.25
N ASP A 230 -9.40 42.32 0.63
CA ASP A 230 -9.28 42.84 -0.73
C ASP A 230 -9.06 44.35 -0.60
N SER A 231 -7.98 44.86 -1.18
CA SER A 231 -8.00 46.12 -1.94
C SER A 231 -6.68 46.33 -2.68
N ASP A 232 -6.79 46.39 -4.01
CA ASP A 232 -6.07 47.26 -4.95
C ASP A 232 -4.55 47.00 -5.17
N THR A 233 -4.01 46.79 -6.38
CA THR A 233 -4.16 47.59 -7.62
C THR A 233 -3.59 46.85 -8.85
N ASP A 234 -4.22 47.05 -10.02
CA ASP A 234 -3.71 47.34 -11.38
C ASP A 234 -2.17 47.29 -11.63
N ASN A 235 -1.53 46.87 -12.74
CA ASN A 235 -1.84 46.85 -14.18
C ASN A 235 -0.68 46.10 -14.93
N GLY A 236 -0.86 45.69 -16.21
CA GLY A 236 0.26 45.63 -17.18
C GLY A 236 0.53 44.33 -17.97
N LEU A 237 0.22 44.36 -19.28
CA LEU A 237 0.54 43.39 -20.35
C LEU A 237 2.04 43.28 -20.70
N HIS A 238 2.52 42.12 -21.18
CA HIS A 238 2.88 41.85 -22.61
C HIS A 238 3.69 40.55 -22.90
N HIS A 239 3.29 39.90 -24.02
CA HIS A 239 4.03 39.18 -25.08
C HIS A 239 4.85 37.86 -24.87
N THR A 240 4.22 36.75 -25.33
CA THR A 240 4.58 35.80 -26.42
C THR A 240 6.02 35.30 -26.69
N LYS A 241 6.19 33.96 -26.76
CA LYS A 241 6.60 33.09 -27.91
C LYS A 241 7.38 31.84 -27.42
N SER A 242 6.91 30.63 -27.70
CA SER A 242 7.27 29.74 -28.84
C SER A 242 8.45 28.80 -28.56
N GLY A 243 8.26 27.49 -28.75
CA GLY A 243 9.36 26.52 -28.81
C GLY A 243 8.89 25.06 -28.80
N ASN A 244 8.74 24.49 -30.00
CA ASN A 244 8.47 23.08 -30.33
C ASN A 244 9.64 22.15 -29.94
N SER A 245 9.38 20.87 -29.63
CA SER A 245 9.74 19.69 -30.47
C SER A 245 10.09 18.41 -29.67
N VAL A 246 9.38 17.31 -29.99
CA VAL A 246 9.88 15.96 -30.37
C VAL A 246 10.64 15.16 -29.29
N ALA A 247 10.09 14.09 -28.71
CA ALA A 247 9.86 12.69 -29.16
C ALA A 247 11.02 11.71 -28.85
N GLU A 248 10.62 10.45 -28.58
CA GLU A 248 11.41 9.19 -28.56
C GLU A 248 12.39 9.01 -27.37
N ASP A 249 12.54 7.85 -26.71
CA ASP A 249 12.07 6.49 -26.99
C ASP A 249 12.09 5.60 -25.72
N ALA A 250 11.31 4.50 -25.80
CA ALA A 250 11.25 3.30 -24.96
C ALA A 250 12.58 2.50 -25.00
N ALA A 251 12.90 1.46 -24.23
CA ALA A 251 12.35 0.68 -23.12
C ALA A 251 13.52 -0.19 -22.59
N GLU A 252 13.56 -0.52 -21.31
CA GLU A 252 14.42 -1.62 -20.82
C GLU A 252 13.56 -2.57 -19.97
N LYS A 253 13.31 -3.75 -20.55
CA LYS A 253 12.70 -4.92 -19.92
C LYS A 253 13.82 -5.93 -19.65
N LEU A 254 13.67 -6.65 -18.53
CA LEU A 254 14.34 -7.92 -18.17
C LEU A 254 15.67 -7.80 -17.40
N SER A 255 15.56 -7.72 -16.08
CA SER A 255 16.14 -8.71 -15.15
C SER A 255 15.49 -8.60 -13.77
#